data_AF-A0A1H7JTI1-F1
#
_entry.id   AF-A0A1H7JTI1-F1
#
_cell.length_a   1.000
_cell.length_b   1.000
_cell.length_c   1.000
_cell.angle_alpha   90.00
_cell.angle_beta   90.00
_cell.angle_gamma   90.00
#
_symmetry.space_group_name_H-M   'P 1'
#
loop_
_entity.id
_entity.type
_entity.pdbx_description
1 polymer ?
#
loop_
_entity_poly.entity_id
_entity_poly.type
_entity_poly.pdbx_seq_one_letter_code
_entity_poly.pdbx_strand_id
1 'polypeptide(L)'
;MSDEAAPQPVIPMAVFRKMVAQLPAEQLSRLPPEKLPENIPLDLVDEAPYYSRRAVESLILSANAYHLERRLHIQEQYGPEVMSALDKSQVVGNTANVKIFWQKLEGLGQLYEQWHREHTPQNLDRLGNQIRTLNALLLDIRAENADTTRSAQLLRDQVYAPDHAPVFQQAIERLHEHSERIENLLAQYFRIRITVAQHEMQVRLKQINTLDQQAETLREQIEDLRTQLEDSQTLWRRAVKRLHADQQAEHLQSRIMALAAELRSREVSISETQLTQWLDALVDAALHPLTRASVSRHMGDGRMALYSLLSRYCQQQENSARQIARNPFLQVDPAQAIRFVLLSEQFILDYFRKKRNETTAWISDVAQVKSEDLDGLEREILSELKRSSRFKRKSSD
;
A
#
# COMPACT_ATOMS: atom_id res chain seq x y z
N MET A 1 30.09 47.65 18.29
CA MET A 1 29.63 47.66 16.89
C MET A 1 30.59 46.79 16.11
N SER A 2 30.28 45.51 16.02
CA SER A 2 31.05 44.54 15.25
C SER A 2 30.06 43.98 14.25
N ASP A 3 30.23 44.32 12.98
CA ASP A 3 29.34 43.97 11.88
C ASP A 3 29.06 42.46 11.86
N GLU A 4 27.77 42.12 11.89
CA GLU A 4 27.23 40.81 11.56
C GLU A 4 27.62 40.46 10.11
N ALA A 5 28.65 39.64 9.94
CA ALA A 5 29.00 39.09 8.64
C ALA A 5 27.97 38.02 8.27
N ALA A 6 27.00 38.39 7.43
CA ALA A 6 26.15 37.44 6.73
C ALA A 6 27.00 36.33 6.07
N PRO A 7 26.52 35.07 6.03
CA PRO A 7 27.26 33.99 5.41
C PRO A 7 27.56 34.33 3.95
N GLN A 8 28.84 34.54 3.64
CA GLN A 8 29.28 34.89 2.29
C GLN A 8 29.04 33.70 1.35
N PRO A 9 28.61 33.94 0.10
CA PRO A 9 28.20 32.87 -0.81
C PRO A 9 29.35 31.92 -1.14
N VAL A 10 29.10 30.62 -0.96
CA VAL A 10 30.01 29.52 -1.33
C VAL A 10 30.09 29.42 -2.86
N ILE A 11 31.29 29.17 -3.40
CA ILE A 11 31.51 29.01 -4.84
C ILE A 11 30.91 27.66 -5.28
N PRO A 12 29.94 27.63 -6.23
CA PRO A 12 29.39 26.37 -6.73
C PRO A 12 30.47 25.52 -7.41
N MET A 13 30.40 24.19 -7.28
CA MET A 13 31.39 23.25 -7.86
C MET A 13 31.62 23.51 -9.37
N ALA A 14 30.57 23.80 -10.14
CA ALA A 14 30.68 24.09 -11.57
C ALA A 14 31.49 25.37 -11.87
N VAL A 15 31.43 26.36 -10.98
CA VAL A 15 32.21 27.60 -11.07
C VAL A 15 33.65 27.32 -10.64
N PHE A 16 33.84 26.56 -9.57
CA PHE A 16 35.15 26.16 -9.09
C PHE A 16 35.94 25.35 -10.15
N ARG A 17 35.30 24.41 -10.86
CA ARG A 17 35.94 23.70 -11.99
C ARG A 17 36.42 24.65 -13.09
N LYS A 18 35.63 25.67 -13.42
CA LYS A 18 36.02 26.70 -14.41
C LYS A 18 37.20 27.54 -13.91
N MET A 19 37.21 27.90 -12.63
CA MET A 19 38.30 28.62 -12.00
C MET A 19 39.61 27.81 -12.05
N VAL A 20 39.56 26.52 -11.73
CA VAL A 20 40.71 25.60 -11.82
C VAL A 20 41.27 25.52 -13.25
N ALA A 21 40.41 25.55 -14.26
CA ALA A 21 40.81 25.49 -15.66
C ALA A 21 41.38 26.80 -16.22
N GLN A 22 40.98 27.96 -15.68
CA GLN A 22 41.23 29.27 -16.30
C GLN A 22 42.15 30.20 -15.49
N LEU A 23 42.27 29.99 -14.18
CA LEU A 23 43.06 30.89 -13.32
C LEU A 23 44.53 30.42 -13.20
N PRO A 24 45.48 31.36 -13.11
CA PRO A 24 46.87 31.04 -12.82
C PRO A 24 47.04 30.52 -11.38
N ALA A 25 48.08 29.71 -11.18
CA ALA A 25 48.35 29.01 -9.91
C ALA A 25 48.41 29.94 -8.68
N GLU A 26 48.95 31.14 -8.83
CA GLU A 26 49.04 32.14 -7.75
C GLU A 26 47.68 32.74 -7.35
N GLN A 27 46.73 32.81 -8.28
CA GLN A 27 45.38 33.30 -7.98
C GLN A 27 44.53 32.19 -7.37
N LEU A 28 44.74 30.94 -7.82
CA LEU A 28 44.11 29.78 -7.20
C LEU A 28 44.53 29.66 -5.73
N SER A 29 45.83 29.68 -5.42
CA SER A 29 46.32 29.50 -4.05
C SER A 29 45.87 30.56 -3.04
N ARG A 30 45.37 31.71 -3.50
CA ARG A 30 44.84 32.80 -2.66
C ARG A 30 43.34 32.68 -2.36
N LEU A 31 42.64 31.71 -2.94
CA LEU A 31 41.22 31.52 -2.65
C LEU A 31 41.05 31.07 -1.18
N PRO A 32 40.17 31.73 -0.41
CA PRO A 32 39.95 31.36 0.97
C PRO A 32 39.25 29.98 1.05
N PRO A 33 39.70 29.09 1.95
CA PRO A 33 39.17 27.73 2.05
C PRO A 33 37.68 27.69 2.39
N GLU A 34 37.19 28.69 3.13
CA GLU A 34 35.81 28.83 3.57
C GLU A 34 34.80 29.02 2.41
N LYS A 35 35.27 29.52 1.26
CA LYS A 35 34.42 29.79 0.08
C LYS A 35 34.39 28.63 -0.90
N LEU A 36 35.18 27.58 -0.65
CA LEU A 36 35.31 26.47 -1.57
C LEU A 36 34.18 25.46 -1.38
N PRO A 37 33.78 24.75 -2.45
CA PRO A 37 32.73 23.74 -2.35
C PRO A 37 33.11 22.64 -1.35
N GLU A 38 32.12 22.11 -0.64
CA GLU A 38 32.27 20.87 0.13
C GLU A 38 32.44 19.66 -0.83
N ASN A 39 33.23 18.67 -0.42
CA ASN A 39 33.47 17.42 -1.16
C ASN A 39 34.08 17.61 -2.58
N ILE A 40 35.24 18.27 -2.66
CA ILE A 40 35.97 18.40 -3.94
C ILE A 40 36.55 17.03 -4.35
N PRO A 41 36.22 16.49 -5.55
CA PRO A 41 36.77 15.22 -6.00
C PRO A 41 38.28 15.33 -6.23
N LEU A 42 39.04 14.32 -5.78
CA LEU A 42 40.50 14.26 -5.94
C LEU A 42 40.91 14.25 -7.42
N ASP A 43 40.09 13.64 -8.27
CA ASP A 43 40.26 13.57 -9.72
C ASP A 43 40.32 14.95 -10.40
N LEU A 44 39.83 16.01 -9.72
CA LEU A 44 39.91 17.38 -10.20
C LEU A 44 41.36 17.88 -10.33
N VAL A 45 42.28 17.31 -9.57
CA VAL A 45 43.72 17.58 -9.69
C VAL A 45 44.25 17.11 -11.05
N ASP A 46 43.76 15.97 -11.54
CA ASP A 46 44.20 15.41 -12.82
C ASP A 46 43.66 16.22 -14.00
N GLU A 47 42.44 16.76 -13.86
CA GLU A 47 41.81 17.68 -14.81
C GLU A 47 42.49 19.07 -14.86
N ALA A 48 43.26 19.45 -13.84
CA ALA A 48 43.90 20.75 -13.76
C ALA A 48 45.17 20.85 -14.65
N PRO A 49 45.44 22.03 -15.25
CA PRO A 49 46.67 22.28 -15.99
C PRO A 49 47.93 21.95 -15.17
N TYR A 50 48.95 21.36 -15.80
CA TYR A 50 50.14 20.84 -15.10
C TYR A 50 50.82 21.84 -14.17
N TYR A 51 50.85 23.12 -14.55
CA TYR A 51 51.46 24.20 -13.77
C TYR A 51 50.62 24.65 -12.55
N SER A 52 49.32 24.35 -12.49
CA SER A 52 48.44 24.71 -11.39
C SER A 52 48.07 23.53 -10.47
N ARG A 53 48.40 22.29 -10.83
CA ARG A 53 48.08 21.07 -10.06
C ARG A 53 48.45 21.16 -8.58
N ARG A 54 49.68 21.57 -8.27
CA ARG A 54 50.14 21.70 -6.88
C ARG A 54 49.36 22.75 -6.08
N ALA A 55 48.96 23.84 -6.73
CA ALA A 55 48.12 24.86 -6.10
C ALA A 55 46.70 24.33 -5.84
N VAL A 56 46.15 23.57 -6.80
CA VAL A 56 44.84 22.92 -6.67
C VAL A 56 44.86 21.84 -5.58
N GLU A 57 45.88 20.98 -5.51
CA GLU A 57 46.06 19.99 -4.44
C GLU A 57 46.11 20.63 -3.06
N SER A 58 46.96 21.65 -2.88
CA SER A 58 47.09 22.37 -1.62
C SER A 58 45.78 23.01 -1.19
N LEU A 59 45.03 23.51 -2.16
CA LEU A 59 43.76 24.18 -1.94
C LEU A 59 42.65 23.18 -1.59
N ILE A 60 42.59 22.04 -2.26
CA ILE A 60 41.71 20.91 -1.90
C ILE A 60 42.01 20.43 -0.48
N LEU A 61 43.29 20.26 -0.13
CA LEU A 61 43.70 19.87 1.23
C LEU A 61 43.24 20.89 2.27
N SER A 62 43.46 22.19 2.02
CA SER A 62 43.03 23.26 2.94
C SER A 62 41.51 23.35 3.09
N ALA A 63 40.76 23.16 1.99
CA ALA A 63 39.30 23.13 2.00
C ALA A 63 38.80 21.94 2.83
N ASN A 64 39.34 20.75 2.57
CA ASN A 64 38.95 19.53 3.26
C ASN A 64 39.29 19.59 4.76
N ALA A 65 40.45 20.16 5.13
CA ALA A 65 40.82 20.35 6.53
C ALA A 65 39.86 21.32 7.24
N TYR A 66 39.54 22.46 6.63
CA TYR A 66 38.58 23.42 7.17
C TYR A 66 37.18 22.81 7.35
N HIS A 67 36.67 22.12 6.33
CA HIS A 67 35.35 21.49 6.39
C HIS A 67 35.32 20.33 7.40
N LEU A 68 36.42 19.58 7.56
CA LEU A 68 36.54 18.55 8.58
C LEU A 68 36.53 19.15 9.99
N GLU A 69 37.29 20.22 10.23
CA GLU A 69 37.32 20.93 11.50
C GLU A 69 35.93 21.48 11.87
N ARG A 70 35.23 22.08 10.90
CA ARG A 70 33.86 22.56 11.08
C ARG A 70 32.89 21.42 11.42
N ARG A 71 33.03 20.26 10.75
CA ARG A 71 32.22 19.06 11.05
C ARG A 71 32.51 18.51 12.44
N LEU A 72 33.78 18.44 12.85
CA LEU A 72 34.16 18.03 14.19
C LEU A 72 33.59 18.98 15.24
N HIS A 73 33.64 20.29 14.99
CA HIS A 73 33.06 21.27 15.91
C HIS A 73 31.54 21.13 16.04
N ILE A 74 30.82 20.94 14.94
CA ILE A 74 29.38 20.67 14.95
C ILE A 74 29.08 19.38 15.72
N GLN A 75 29.87 18.32 15.50
CA GLN A 75 29.69 17.05 16.20
C GLN A 75 29.98 17.17 17.71
N GLU A 76 30.99 17.93 18.11
CA GLU A 76 31.30 18.18 19.52
C GLU A 76 30.21 19.00 20.21
N GLN A 77 29.66 20.01 19.52
CA GLN A 77 28.69 20.93 20.07
C GLN A 77 27.26 20.37 20.12
N TYR A 78 26.84 19.66 19.07
CA TYR A 78 25.45 19.20 18.90
C TYR A 78 25.30 17.66 18.94
N GLY A 79 26.41 16.94 19.00
CA GLY A 79 26.44 15.48 19.09
C GLY A 79 26.41 14.74 17.75
N PRO A 80 26.63 13.42 17.79
CA PRO A 80 26.76 12.59 16.59
C PRO A 80 25.44 12.41 15.81
N GLU A 81 24.29 12.45 16.49
CA GLU A 81 22.98 12.27 15.85
C GLU A 81 22.62 13.45 14.94
N VAL A 82 22.93 14.68 15.37
CA VAL A 82 22.76 15.90 14.58
C VAL A 82 23.66 15.86 13.35
N MET A 83 24.92 15.44 13.51
CA MET A 83 25.84 15.27 12.39
C MET A 83 25.35 14.23 11.39
N SER A 84 24.81 13.10 11.87
CA SER A 84 24.21 12.08 10.99
C SER A 84 23.00 12.60 10.22
N ALA A 85 22.15 13.42 10.84
CA ALA A 85 21.03 14.06 10.17
C ALA A 85 21.48 15.08 9.10
N LEU A 86 22.55 15.84 9.37
CA LEU A 86 23.17 16.74 8.40
C LEU A 86 23.76 15.97 7.21
N ASP A 87 24.50 14.89 7.46
CA ASP A 87 25.05 14.02 6.41
C ASP A 87 23.94 13.43 5.55
N LYS A 88 22.85 12.98 6.18
CA LYS A 88 21.68 12.48 5.47
C LYS A 88 21.11 13.52 4.51
N SER A 89 20.98 14.78 4.94
CA SER A 89 20.47 15.87 4.09
C SER A 89 21.29 16.08 2.80
N GLN A 90 22.56 15.67 2.78
CA GLN A 90 23.41 15.76 1.58
C GLN A 90 23.19 14.61 0.59
N VAL A 91 22.77 13.43 1.08
CA VAL A 91 22.59 12.21 0.26
C VAL A 91 21.13 12.04 -0.21
N VAL A 92 20.22 12.78 0.42
CA VAL A 92 18.79 12.82 0.12
C VAL A 92 18.50 13.08 -1.36
N GLY A 93 17.51 12.38 -1.91
CA GLY A 93 17.15 12.40 -3.35
C GLY A 93 17.95 11.43 -4.23
N ASN A 94 19.03 10.82 -3.72
CA ASN A 94 19.86 9.88 -4.47
C ASN A 94 19.74 8.41 -4.02
N THR A 95 18.82 8.09 -3.12
CA THR A 95 18.61 6.74 -2.59
C THR A 95 18.09 5.77 -3.66
N ALA A 96 18.60 4.54 -3.62
CA ALA A 96 18.23 3.51 -4.59
C ALA A 96 16.73 3.14 -4.48
N ASN A 97 16.20 3.08 -3.25
CA ASN A 97 14.82 2.68 -2.99
C ASN A 97 13.82 3.63 -3.65
N VAL A 98 13.94 4.94 -3.41
CA VAL A 98 13.05 5.96 -4.00
C VAL A 98 13.15 5.96 -5.54
N LYS A 99 14.36 5.81 -6.09
CA LYS A 99 14.56 5.72 -7.55
C LYS A 99 13.85 4.50 -8.16
N ILE A 100 14.05 3.32 -7.56
CA ILE A 100 13.41 2.07 -8.01
C ILE A 100 11.89 2.16 -7.88
N PHE A 101 11.40 2.69 -6.76
CA PHE A 101 9.97 2.87 -6.53
C PHE A 101 9.35 3.83 -7.56
N TRP A 102 9.97 4.98 -7.80
CA TRP A 102 9.52 5.95 -8.80
C TRP A 102 9.48 5.33 -10.21
N GLN A 103 10.53 4.64 -10.65
CA GLN A 103 10.55 3.99 -11.98
C GLN A 103 9.43 2.95 -12.13
N LYS A 104 9.21 2.14 -11.10
CA LYS A 104 8.12 1.14 -11.11
C LYS A 104 6.75 1.79 -11.07
N LEU A 105 6.60 2.89 -10.33
CA LEU A 105 5.35 3.66 -10.26
C LEU A 105 5.02 4.35 -11.59
N GLU A 106 6.03 4.86 -12.30
CA GLU A 106 5.85 5.41 -13.64
C GLU A 106 5.36 4.33 -14.62
N GLY A 107 5.96 3.13 -14.58
CA GLY A 107 5.47 1.98 -15.32
C GLY A 107 4.03 1.59 -14.96
N LEU A 108 3.67 1.66 -13.67
CA LEU A 108 2.30 1.41 -13.20
C LEU A 108 1.32 2.45 -13.75
N GLY A 109 1.71 3.73 -13.76
CA GLY A 109 0.91 4.82 -14.32
C GLY A 109 0.61 4.59 -15.81
N GLN A 110 1.62 4.21 -16.58
CA GLN A 110 1.45 3.91 -18.01
C GLN A 110 0.50 2.72 -18.25
N LEU A 111 0.68 1.62 -17.50
CA LEU A 111 -0.23 0.47 -17.58
C LEU A 111 -1.65 0.82 -17.15
N TYR A 112 -1.80 1.69 -16.15
CA TYR A 112 -3.10 2.13 -15.66
C TYR A 112 -3.83 2.95 -16.72
N GLU A 113 -3.15 3.86 -17.40
CA GLU A 113 -3.73 4.62 -18.52
C GLU A 113 -4.15 3.72 -19.68
N GLN A 114 -3.33 2.73 -20.03
CA GLN A 114 -3.66 1.75 -21.08
C GLN A 114 -4.89 0.93 -20.70
N TRP A 115 -4.93 0.41 -19.47
CA TRP A 115 -6.09 -0.31 -18.96
C TRP A 115 -7.35 0.56 -18.94
N HIS A 116 -7.23 1.83 -18.55
CA HIS A 116 -8.35 2.75 -18.52
C HIS A 116 -8.92 3.06 -19.92
N ARG A 117 -8.13 2.89 -20.99
CA ARG A 117 -8.60 3.03 -22.37
C ARG A 117 -9.20 1.73 -22.90
N GLU A 118 -8.51 0.61 -22.72
CA GLU A 118 -8.81 -0.65 -23.41
C GLU A 118 -9.68 -1.62 -22.59
N HIS A 119 -9.71 -1.47 -21.26
CA HIS A 119 -10.45 -2.33 -20.32
C HIS A 119 -10.22 -3.85 -20.50
N THR A 120 -9.01 -4.23 -20.95
CA THR A 120 -8.70 -5.65 -21.18
C THR A 120 -8.32 -6.36 -19.88
N PRO A 121 -8.76 -7.63 -19.69
CA PRO A 121 -8.46 -8.41 -18.48
C PRO A 121 -6.96 -8.69 -18.32
N GLN A 122 -6.22 -8.85 -19.43
CA GLN A 122 -4.77 -9.05 -19.40
C GLN A 122 -4.03 -7.84 -18.80
N ASN A 123 -4.50 -6.63 -19.08
CA ASN A 123 -3.91 -5.41 -18.51
C ASN A 123 -4.22 -5.31 -17.01
N LEU A 124 -5.40 -5.76 -16.56
CA LEU A 124 -5.75 -5.83 -15.14
C LEU A 124 -4.84 -6.80 -14.37
N ASP A 125 -4.57 -7.99 -14.92
CA ASP A 125 -3.65 -8.96 -14.30
C ASP A 125 -2.22 -8.40 -14.21
N ARG A 126 -1.76 -7.69 -15.25
CA ARG A 126 -0.45 -7.01 -15.25
C ARG A 126 -0.40 -5.91 -14.19
N LEU A 127 -1.47 -5.12 -14.05
CA LEU A 127 -1.60 -4.11 -12.99
C LEU A 127 -1.52 -4.75 -11.60
N GLY A 128 -2.28 -5.82 -11.34
CA GLY A 128 -2.23 -6.55 -10.07
C GLY A 128 -0.83 -7.09 -9.75
N ASN A 129 -0.08 -7.55 -10.75
CA ASN A 129 1.32 -7.98 -10.58
C ASN A 129 2.27 -6.83 -10.22
N GLN A 130 2.16 -5.68 -10.91
CA GLN A 130 2.97 -4.52 -10.59
C GLN A 130 2.62 -3.91 -9.23
N ILE A 131 1.35 -3.85 -8.86
CA ILE A 131 0.91 -3.40 -7.53
C ILE A 131 1.54 -4.27 -6.44
N ARG A 132 1.58 -5.60 -6.62
CA ARG A 132 2.25 -6.52 -5.69
C ARG A 132 3.75 -6.27 -5.58
N THR A 133 4.42 -5.98 -6.70
CA THR A 133 5.85 -5.65 -6.70
C THR A 133 6.14 -4.33 -5.97
N LEU A 134 5.29 -3.32 -6.16
CA LEU A 134 5.39 -2.05 -5.44
C LEU A 134 5.06 -2.18 -3.95
N ASN A 135 4.09 -3.04 -3.58
CA ASN A 135 3.78 -3.34 -2.18
C ASN A 135 5.00 -3.91 -1.44
N ALA A 136 5.85 -4.70 -2.09
CA ALA A 136 7.07 -5.22 -1.47
C ALA A 136 8.09 -4.11 -1.12
N LEU A 137 8.11 -3.01 -1.88
CA LEU A 137 9.00 -1.87 -1.65
C LEU A 137 8.42 -0.82 -0.70
N LEU A 138 7.13 -0.94 -0.38
CA LEU A 138 6.39 0.09 0.34
C LEU A 138 6.89 0.27 1.77
N LEU A 139 7.34 -0.81 2.41
CA LEU A 139 7.93 -0.77 3.75
C LEU A 139 9.25 0.02 3.75
N ASP A 140 10.12 -0.22 2.77
CA ASP A 140 11.40 0.48 2.64
C ASP A 140 11.20 1.98 2.40
N ILE A 141 10.25 2.35 1.54
CA ILE A 141 9.93 3.75 1.25
C ILE A 141 9.33 4.47 2.46
N ARG A 142 8.44 3.80 3.21
CA ARG A 142 7.88 4.35 4.45
C ARG A 142 8.96 4.53 5.52
N ALA A 143 9.87 3.57 5.67
CA ALA A 143 11.00 3.66 6.59
C ALA A 143 11.91 4.84 6.21
N GLU A 144 12.26 4.97 4.93
CA GLU A 144 13.08 6.09 4.45
C GLU A 144 12.42 7.44 4.74
N ASN A 145 11.10 7.57 4.54
CA ASN A 145 10.39 8.81 4.86
C ASN A 145 10.34 9.10 6.37
N ALA A 146 10.07 8.08 7.19
CA ALA A 146 10.05 8.22 8.64
C ALA A 146 11.40 8.68 9.18
N ASP A 147 12.49 8.07 8.70
CA ASP A 147 13.83 8.46 9.11
C ASP A 147 14.20 9.86 8.60
N THR A 148 13.72 10.26 7.42
CA THR A 148 13.95 11.61 6.85
C THR A 148 13.23 12.67 7.68
N THR A 149 11.97 12.40 8.03
CA THR A 149 11.14 13.28 8.88
C THR A 149 11.75 13.41 10.28
N ARG A 150 12.20 12.29 10.88
CA ARG A 150 12.89 12.30 12.18
C ARG A 150 14.18 13.12 12.13
N SER A 151 14.96 12.99 11.07
CA SER A 151 16.19 13.77 10.89
C SER A 151 15.89 15.26 10.78
N ALA A 152 14.86 15.64 10.01
CA ALA A 152 14.44 17.03 9.90
C ALA A 152 13.95 17.60 11.24
N GLN A 153 13.20 16.82 12.01
CA GLN A 153 12.71 17.22 13.33
C GLN A 153 13.86 17.39 14.32
N LEU A 154 14.79 16.43 14.35
CA LEU A 154 15.97 16.47 15.20
C LEU A 154 16.79 17.73 14.94
N LEU A 155 16.94 18.14 13.68
CA LEU A 155 17.61 19.39 13.32
C LEU A 155 16.82 20.64 13.75
N ARG A 156 15.49 20.63 13.66
CA ARG A 156 14.63 21.76 14.10
C ARG A 156 14.62 21.96 15.60
N ASP A 157 14.72 20.89 16.36
CA ASP A 157 14.67 20.94 17.83
C ASP A 157 15.99 21.45 18.45
N GLN A 158 17.07 21.55 17.65
CA GLN A 158 18.33 22.12 18.12
C GLN A 158 18.28 23.64 18.23
N VAL A 159 18.86 24.17 19.31
CA VAL A 159 19.18 25.60 19.41
C VAL A 159 20.56 25.81 18.82
N TYR A 160 20.63 26.22 17.55
CA TYR A 160 21.89 26.45 16.84
C TYR A 160 22.40 27.88 17.00
N ALA A 161 23.73 28.01 17.08
CA ALA A 161 24.41 29.29 17.00
C ALA A 161 24.14 29.96 15.64
N PRO A 162 24.14 31.31 15.55
CA PRO A 162 23.85 32.04 14.32
C PRO A 162 24.76 31.63 13.15
N ASP A 163 26.01 31.25 13.43
CA ASP A 163 26.99 30.81 12.43
C ASP A 163 26.64 29.45 11.77
N HIS A 164 25.84 28.63 12.45
CA HIS A 164 25.39 27.32 11.97
C HIS A 164 23.96 27.34 11.43
N ALA A 165 23.18 28.38 11.76
CA ALA A 165 21.80 28.55 11.31
C ALA A 165 21.57 28.33 9.79
N PRO A 166 22.37 28.89 8.86
CA PRO A 166 22.12 28.68 7.42
C PRO A 166 22.31 27.22 6.97
N VAL A 167 23.27 26.51 7.57
CA VAL A 167 23.54 25.10 7.24
C VAL A 167 22.39 24.21 7.71
N PHE A 168 21.90 24.45 8.93
CA PHE A 168 20.77 23.70 9.48
C PHE A 168 19.48 23.98 8.72
N GLN A 169 19.19 25.25 8.41
CA GLN A 169 18.01 25.63 7.61
C GLN A 169 18.01 24.95 6.25
N GLN A 170 19.13 25.01 5.52
CA GLN A 170 19.24 24.34 4.21
C GLN A 170 19.10 22.81 4.31
N ALA A 171 19.66 22.19 5.35
CA ALA A 171 19.51 20.75 5.58
C ALA A 171 18.06 20.37 5.88
N ILE A 172 17.37 21.15 6.72
CA ILE A 172 15.95 20.96 7.06
C ILE A 172 15.09 21.08 5.79
N GLU A 173 15.32 22.11 4.97
CA GLU A 173 14.60 22.33 3.71
C GLU A 173 14.76 21.12 2.77
N ARG A 174 16.00 20.67 2.52
CA ARG A 174 16.26 19.50 1.66
C ARG A 174 15.59 18.22 2.17
N LEU A 175 15.65 17.96 3.47
CA LEU A 175 15.00 16.81 4.08
C LEU A 175 13.47 16.90 3.94
N HIS A 176 12.92 18.10 4.10
CA HIS A 176 11.49 18.34 3.96
C HIS A 176 11.02 18.12 2.52
N GLU A 177 11.69 18.72 1.53
CA GLU A 177 11.38 18.54 0.10
C GLU A 177 11.42 17.07 -0.32
N HIS A 178 12.38 16.29 0.19
CA HIS A 178 12.44 14.86 -0.11
C HIS A 178 11.34 14.06 0.57
N SER A 179 11.00 14.40 1.82
CA SER A 179 9.85 13.80 2.50
C SER A 179 8.55 14.06 1.73
N GLU A 180 8.32 15.30 1.29
CA GLU A 180 7.18 15.66 0.45
C GLU A 180 7.19 14.91 -0.88
N ARG A 181 8.35 14.75 -1.51
CA ARG A 181 8.48 13.95 -2.74
C ARG A 181 8.05 12.51 -2.49
N ILE A 182 8.51 11.88 -1.40
CA ILE A 182 8.10 10.50 -1.07
C ILE A 182 6.59 10.43 -0.82
N GLU A 183 6.02 11.36 -0.06
CA GLU A 183 4.58 11.41 0.21
C GLU A 183 3.76 11.58 -1.08
N ASN A 184 4.24 12.38 -2.04
CA ASN A 184 3.59 12.52 -3.35
C ASN A 184 3.62 11.22 -4.16
N LEU A 185 4.74 10.49 -4.15
CA LEU A 185 4.85 9.18 -4.81
C LEU A 185 3.92 8.15 -4.17
N LEU A 186 3.88 8.10 -2.84
CA LEU A 186 2.97 7.24 -2.09
C LEU A 186 1.50 7.59 -2.38
N ALA A 187 1.17 8.89 -2.45
CA ALA A 187 -0.18 9.35 -2.79
C ALA A 187 -0.61 8.85 -4.19
N GLN A 188 0.24 9.03 -5.20
CA GLN A 188 -0.02 8.56 -6.56
C GLN A 188 -0.22 7.04 -6.59
N TYR A 189 0.64 6.29 -5.88
CA TYR A 189 0.52 4.85 -5.77
C TYR A 189 -0.82 4.41 -5.15
N PHE A 190 -1.19 4.99 -4.01
CA PHE A 190 -2.44 4.63 -3.31
C PHE A 190 -3.68 4.96 -4.13
N ARG A 191 -3.67 6.07 -4.89
CA ARG A 191 -4.75 6.42 -5.82
C ARG A 191 -4.96 5.37 -6.90
N ILE A 192 -3.87 4.93 -7.55
CA ILE A 192 -3.97 3.88 -8.59
C ILE A 192 -4.44 2.57 -7.97
N ARG A 193 -3.84 2.18 -6.84
CA ARG A 193 -4.15 0.92 -6.15
C ARG A 193 -5.61 0.83 -5.74
N ILE A 194 -6.20 1.89 -5.16
CA ILE A 194 -7.60 1.84 -4.72
C ILE A 194 -8.55 1.73 -5.92
N THR A 195 -8.29 2.44 -7.01
CA THR A 195 -9.14 2.38 -8.20
C THR A 195 -9.11 0.99 -8.83
N VAL A 196 -7.92 0.37 -8.92
CA VAL A 196 -7.79 -1.00 -9.43
C VAL A 196 -8.50 -1.99 -8.49
N ALA A 197 -8.27 -1.91 -7.18
CA ALA A 197 -8.91 -2.78 -6.20
C ALA A 197 -10.45 -2.65 -6.23
N GLN A 198 -10.97 -1.43 -6.33
CA GLN A 198 -12.40 -1.18 -6.47
C GLN A 198 -12.96 -1.87 -7.72
N HIS A 199 -12.27 -1.74 -8.86
CA HIS A 199 -12.70 -2.39 -10.09
C HIS A 199 -12.69 -3.92 -9.97
N GLU A 200 -11.62 -4.50 -9.42
CA GLU A 200 -11.53 -5.94 -9.17
C GLU A 200 -12.70 -6.44 -8.30
N MET A 201 -13.01 -5.73 -7.21
CA MET A 201 -14.15 -6.05 -6.35
C MET A 201 -15.47 -5.99 -7.11
N GLN A 202 -15.68 -4.97 -7.94
CA GLN A 202 -16.90 -4.84 -8.75
C GLN A 202 -17.04 -5.96 -9.79
N VAL A 203 -15.95 -6.33 -10.47
CA VAL A 203 -15.95 -7.45 -11.43
C VAL A 203 -16.28 -8.76 -10.72
N ARG A 204 -15.69 -9.00 -9.53
CA ARG A 204 -16.00 -10.18 -8.72
C ARG A 204 -17.45 -10.22 -8.27
N LEU A 205 -18.01 -9.09 -7.83
CA LEU A 205 -19.42 -9.02 -7.48
C LEU A 205 -20.35 -9.31 -8.66
N LYS A 206 -20.06 -8.74 -9.84
CA LYS A 206 -20.83 -9.05 -11.05
C LYS A 206 -20.77 -10.53 -11.38
N GLN A 207 -19.58 -11.14 -11.30
CA GLN A 207 -19.41 -12.57 -11.53
C GLN A 207 -20.23 -13.42 -10.55
N ILE A 208 -20.19 -13.07 -9.25
CA ILE A 208 -20.97 -13.76 -8.21
C ILE A 208 -22.47 -13.61 -8.49
N ASN A 209 -22.95 -12.41 -8.79
CA ASN A 209 -24.37 -12.16 -9.07
C ASN A 209 -24.86 -12.96 -10.28
N THR A 210 -24.07 -13.04 -11.36
CA THR A 210 -24.41 -13.86 -12.53
C THR A 210 -24.50 -15.35 -12.17
N LEU A 211 -23.54 -15.84 -11.38
CA LEU A 211 -23.55 -17.24 -10.94
C LEU A 211 -24.66 -17.53 -9.93
N ASP A 212 -25.04 -16.55 -9.11
CA ASP A 212 -26.19 -16.66 -8.21
C ASP A 212 -27.52 -16.74 -8.96
N GLN A 213 -27.71 -15.91 -9.99
CA GLN A 213 -28.89 -15.99 -10.84
C GLN A 213 -28.99 -17.36 -11.52
N GLN A 214 -27.88 -17.85 -12.06
CA GLN A 214 -27.82 -19.18 -12.65
C GLN A 214 -28.07 -20.28 -11.62
N ALA A 215 -27.51 -20.16 -10.42
CA ALA A 215 -27.74 -21.09 -9.33
C ALA A 215 -29.22 -21.11 -8.92
N GLU A 216 -29.91 -19.97 -8.91
CA GLU A 216 -31.33 -19.91 -8.60
C GLU A 216 -32.17 -20.62 -9.66
N THR A 217 -31.89 -20.39 -10.95
CA THR A 217 -32.58 -21.12 -12.03
C THR A 217 -32.38 -22.64 -11.94
N LEU A 218 -31.19 -23.09 -11.50
CA LEU A 218 -30.93 -24.51 -11.27
C LEU A 218 -31.67 -25.04 -10.04
N ARG A 219 -31.83 -24.23 -8.97
CA ARG A 219 -32.61 -24.60 -7.79
C ARG A 219 -34.09 -24.74 -8.13
N GLU A 220 -34.66 -23.81 -8.88
CA GLU A 220 -36.05 -23.88 -9.37
C GLU A 220 -36.26 -25.17 -10.19
N GLN A 221 -35.35 -25.48 -11.13
CA GLN A 221 -35.43 -26.72 -11.91
C GLN A 221 -35.31 -27.98 -11.05
N ILE A 222 -34.44 -27.98 -10.04
CA ILE A 222 -34.31 -29.11 -9.10
C ILE A 222 -35.61 -29.30 -8.33
N GLU A 223 -36.23 -28.21 -7.88
CA GLU A 223 -37.46 -28.27 -7.09
C GLU A 223 -38.65 -28.73 -7.94
N ASP A 224 -38.78 -28.22 -9.17
CA ASP A 224 -39.79 -28.70 -10.13
C ASP A 224 -39.65 -30.21 -10.39
N LEU A 225 -38.41 -30.69 -10.57
CA LEU A 225 -38.14 -32.12 -10.77
C LEU A 225 -38.42 -32.94 -9.50
N ARG A 226 -38.20 -32.38 -8.30
CA ARG A 226 -38.56 -33.03 -7.03
C ARG A 226 -40.06 -33.13 -6.88
N THR A 227 -40.81 -32.07 -7.18
CA THR A 227 -42.28 -32.10 -7.16
C THR A 227 -42.81 -33.13 -8.17
N GLN A 228 -42.26 -33.18 -9.39
CA GLN A 228 -42.60 -34.22 -10.37
C GLN A 228 -42.26 -35.64 -9.89
N LEU A 229 -41.15 -35.82 -9.19
CA LEU A 229 -40.78 -37.09 -8.58
C LEU A 229 -41.75 -37.48 -7.45
N GLU A 230 -42.19 -36.54 -6.62
CA GLU A 230 -43.17 -36.78 -5.56
C GLU A 230 -44.57 -37.10 -6.13
N ASP A 231 -45.04 -36.31 -7.11
CA ASP A 231 -46.32 -36.50 -7.78
C ASP A 231 -46.36 -37.83 -8.54
N SER A 232 -45.28 -38.16 -9.24
CA SER A 232 -45.15 -39.46 -9.89
C SER A 232 -45.18 -40.58 -8.84
N GLN A 233 -44.40 -40.50 -7.76
CA GLN A 233 -44.42 -41.53 -6.71
C GLN A 233 -45.82 -41.69 -6.06
N THR A 234 -46.59 -40.63 -5.87
CA THR A 234 -47.95 -40.71 -5.30
C THR A 234 -48.97 -41.32 -6.27
N LEU A 235 -48.86 -41.02 -7.57
CA LEU A 235 -49.69 -41.60 -8.63
C LEU A 235 -49.34 -43.07 -8.91
N TRP A 236 -48.04 -43.42 -8.87
CA TRP A 236 -47.54 -44.77 -9.14
C TRP A 236 -47.77 -45.74 -7.98
N ARG A 237 -47.83 -45.26 -6.73
CA ARG A 237 -48.36 -46.07 -5.61
C ARG A 237 -49.79 -46.55 -5.84
N ARG A 238 -50.56 -45.88 -6.72
CA ARG A 238 -51.95 -46.23 -7.07
C ARG A 238 -52.09 -47.02 -8.38
N ALA A 239 -51.07 -47.10 -9.23
CA ALA A 239 -51.14 -47.71 -10.57
C ALA A 239 -50.28 -48.99 -10.71
N VAL A 240 -50.76 -49.98 -11.47
CA VAL A 240 -50.19 -51.35 -11.55
C VAL A 240 -48.89 -51.47 -12.39
N LYS A 241 -48.44 -50.42 -13.09
CA LYS A 241 -47.26 -50.45 -13.98
C LYS A 241 -45.95 -50.04 -13.28
N ARG A 242 -45.48 -50.85 -12.33
CA ARG A 242 -44.27 -50.58 -11.52
C ARG A 242 -42.97 -50.40 -12.35
N LEU A 243 -42.74 -51.22 -13.38
CA LEU A 243 -41.47 -51.22 -14.10
C LEU A 243 -41.18 -49.92 -14.89
N HIS A 244 -42.20 -49.30 -15.49
CA HIS A 244 -42.04 -48.00 -16.17
C HIS A 244 -41.94 -46.83 -15.18
N ALA A 245 -42.60 -46.96 -14.03
CA ALA A 245 -42.51 -45.97 -12.95
C ALA A 245 -41.10 -45.91 -12.35
N ASP A 246 -40.48 -47.08 -12.14
CA ASP A 246 -39.12 -47.18 -11.60
C ASP A 246 -38.09 -46.54 -12.56
N GLN A 247 -38.21 -46.78 -13.87
CA GLN A 247 -37.35 -46.17 -14.88
C GLN A 247 -37.49 -44.63 -14.96
N GLN A 248 -38.72 -44.11 -14.84
CA GLN A 248 -38.95 -42.66 -14.80
C GLN A 248 -38.43 -42.03 -13.51
N ALA A 249 -38.61 -42.70 -12.37
CA ALA A 249 -38.09 -42.24 -11.09
C ALA A 249 -36.56 -42.21 -11.07
N GLU A 250 -35.90 -43.25 -11.58
CA GLU A 250 -34.43 -43.29 -11.73
C GLU A 250 -33.94 -42.18 -12.67
N HIS A 251 -34.64 -41.93 -13.78
CA HIS A 251 -34.30 -40.84 -14.69
C HIS A 251 -34.39 -39.46 -14.01
N LEU A 252 -35.49 -39.17 -13.31
CA LEU A 252 -35.66 -37.93 -12.55
C LEU A 252 -34.61 -37.78 -11.45
N GLN A 253 -34.31 -38.85 -10.71
CA GLN A 253 -33.24 -38.85 -9.70
C GLN A 253 -31.87 -38.56 -10.31
N SER A 254 -31.53 -39.19 -11.43
CA SER A 254 -30.26 -38.95 -12.14
C SER A 254 -30.13 -37.49 -12.59
N ARG A 255 -31.24 -36.89 -13.06
CA ARG A 255 -31.29 -35.49 -13.49
C ARG A 255 -31.14 -34.52 -12.32
N ILE A 256 -31.81 -34.79 -11.20
CA ILE A 256 -31.66 -34.03 -9.94
C ILE A 256 -30.21 -34.11 -9.46
N MET A 257 -29.58 -35.29 -9.48
CA MET A 257 -28.18 -35.44 -9.08
C MET A 257 -27.22 -34.67 -9.99
N ALA A 258 -27.45 -34.69 -11.30
CA ALA A 258 -26.64 -33.95 -12.27
C ALA A 258 -26.75 -32.42 -12.06
N LEU A 259 -27.98 -31.89 -11.91
CA LEU A 259 -28.20 -30.47 -11.64
C LEU A 259 -27.67 -30.05 -10.28
N ALA A 260 -27.76 -30.91 -9.25
CA ALA A 260 -27.18 -30.65 -7.94
C ALA A 260 -25.65 -30.62 -7.98
N ALA A 261 -25.01 -31.46 -8.80
CA ALA A 261 -23.56 -31.42 -9.01
C ALA A 261 -23.14 -30.15 -9.76
N GLU A 262 -23.91 -29.74 -10.77
CA GLU A 262 -23.70 -28.49 -11.51
C GLU A 262 -23.91 -27.23 -10.65
N LEU A 263 -24.88 -27.26 -9.74
CA LEU A 263 -25.10 -26.20 -8.76
C LEU A 263 -23.88 -26.02 -7.85
N ARG A 264 -23.30 -27.13 -7.38
CA ARG A 264 -22.09 -27.11 -6.55
C ARG A 264 -20.86 -26.62 -7.30
N SER A 265 -20.69 -26.99 -8.57
CA SER A 265 -19.54 -26.56 -9.36
C SER A 265 -19.56 -25.07 -9.71
N ARG A 266 -20.73 -24.42 -9.61
CA ARG A 266 -20.92 -22.99 -9.86
C ARG A 266 -20.74 -22.09 -8.62
N GLU A 267 -20.41 -22.67 -7.46
CA GLU A 267 -20.09 -21.87 -6.27
C GLU A 267 -18.73 -21.16 -6.42
N VAL A 268 -18.73 -19.82 -6.45
CA VAL A 268 -17.50 -19.02 -6.44
C VAL A 268 -16.87 -19.06 -5.06
N SER A 269 -15.59 -19.40 -4.97
CA SER A 269 -14.80 -19.20 -3.77
C SER A 269 -14.20 -17.79 -3.75
N ILE A 270 -14.48 -17.07 -2.66
CA ILE A 270 -13.75 -15.84 -2.33
C ILE A 270 -12.60 -16.25 -1.42
N SER A 271 -11.36 -15.85 -1.74
CA SER A 271 -10.23 -16.15 -0.87
C SER A 271 -10.07 -15.07 0.21
N GLU A 272 -9.69 -15.49 1.41
CA GLU A 272 -9.38 -14.59 2.52
C GLU A 272 -8.24 -13.63 2.14
N THR A 273 -7.24 -14.12 1.41
CA THR A 273 -6.11 -13.32 0.94
C THR A 273 -6.56 -12.16 0.02
N GLN A 274 -7.54 -12.37 -0.85
CA GLN A 274 -8.08 -11.30 -1.71
C GLN A 274 -8.82 -10.25 -0.88
N LEU A 275 -9.63 -10.69 0.09
CA LEU A 275 -10.34 -9.79 1.00
C LEU A 275 -9.36 -8.90 1.79
N THR A 276 -8.28 -9.49 2.30
CA THR A 276 -7.22 -8.76 3.01
C THR A 276 -6.52 -7.75 2.09
N GLN A 277 -6.19 -8.14 0.85
CA GLN A 277 -5.53 -7.23 -0.11
C GLN A 277 -6.39 -6.02 -0.48
N TRP A 278 -7.69 -6.23 -0.66
CA TRP A 278 -8.64 -5.14 -0.93
C TRP A 278 -8.85 -4.25 0.30
N LEU A 279 -8.90 -4.84 1.49
CA LEU A 279 -8.98 -4.11 2.75
C LEU A 279 -7.73 -3.26 2.97
N ASP A 280 -6.53 -3.79 2.70
CA ASP A 280 -5.28 -3.03 2.73
C ASP A 280 -5.30 -1.85 1.76
N ALA A 281 -5.83 -2.02 0.54
CA ALA A 281 -5.92 -0.93 -0.43
C ALA A 281 -6.83 0.21 0.05
N LEU A 282 -7.95 -0.13 0.70
CA LEU A 282 -8.86 0.85 1.31
C LEU A 282 -8.23 1.56 2.50
N VAL A 283 -7.60 0.81 3.40
CA VAL A 283 -6.98 1.34 4.62
C VAL A 283 -5.80 2.25 4.27
N ASP A 284 -4.89 1.79 3.42
CA ASP A 284 -3.72 2.57 3.03
C ASP A 284 -4.12 3.89 2.32
N ALA A 285 -5.15 3.87 1.46
CA ALA A 285 -5.63 5.06 0.78
C ALA A 285 -6.35 6.04 1.73
N ALA A 286 -7.03 5.53 2.76
CA ALA A 286 -7.73 6.35 3.74
C ALA A 286 -6.79 6.98 4.79
N LEU A 287 -5.73 6.27 5.18
CA LEU A 287 -4.73 6.77 6.13
C LEU A 287 -3.77 7.78 5.52
N HIS A 288 -3.65 7.83 4.19
CA HIS A 288 -2.71 8.72 3.52
C HIS A 288 -3.30 10.15 3.36
N PRO A 289 -2.70 11.20 3.95
CA PRO A 289 -3.28 12.55 3.99
C PRO A 289 -3.58 13.13 2.61
N LEU A 290 -2.64 12.99 1.67
CA LEU A 290 -2.75 13.52 0.30
C LEU A 290 -3.71 12.74 -0.60
N THR A 291 -4.19 11.58 -0.15
CA THR A 291 -5.04 10.68 -0.94
C THR A 291 -6.49 10.82 -0.51
N ARG A 292 -6.76 10.88 0.79
CA ARG A 292 -8.09 10.80 1.42
C ARG A 292 -9.18 11.62 0.72
N ALA A 293 -8.91 12.89 0.42
CA ALA A 293 -9.89 13.77 -0.23
C ALA A 293 -10.18 13.36 -1.69
N SER A 294 -9.14 13.02 -2.45
CA SER A 294 -9.25 12.72 -3.89
C SER A 294 -9.93 11.39 -4.19
N VAL A 295 -9.86 10.42 -3.27
CA VAL A 295 -10.37 9.06 -3.49
C VAL A 295 -11.69 8.79 -2.79
N SER A 296 -12.31 9.79 -2.15
CA SER A 296 -13.51 9.61 -1.31
C SER A 296 -14.64 8.84 -2.03
N ARG A 297 -14.85 9.09 -3.32
CA ARG A 297 -15.82 8.34 -4.14
C ARG A 297 -15.43 6.87 -4.32
N HIS A 298 -14.20 6.61 -4.76
CA HIS A 298 -13.67 5.26 -4.98
C HIS A 298 -13.65 4.46 -3.65
N MET A 299 -13.38 5.14 -2.54
CA MET A 299 -13.48 4.61 -1.18
C MET A 299 -14.91 4.21 -0.82
N GLY A 300 -15.91 5.06 -1.08
CA GLY A 300 -17.32 4.74 -0.84
C GLY A 300 -17.77 3.50 -1.61
N ASP A 301 -17.52 3.48 -2.92
CA ASP A 301 -17.89 2.37 -3.79
C ASP A 301 -17.12 1.09 -3.44
N GLY A 302 -15.82 1.22 -3.14
CA GLY A 302 -14.95 0.12 -2.74
C GLY A 302 -15.35 -0.52 -1.41
N ARG A 303 -15.74 0.28 -0.41
CA ARG A 303 -16.27 -0.23 0.86
C ARG A 303 -17.55 -1.02 0.67
N MET A 304 -18.52 -0.46 -0.06
CA MET A 304 -19.78 -1.16 -0.37
C MET A 304 -19.54 -2.48 -1.10
N ALA A 305 -18.57 -2.50 -2.03
CA ALA A 305 -18.19 -3.70 -2.74
C ALA A 305 -17.53 -4.73 -1.80
N LEU A 306 -16.57 -4.30 -0.97
CA LEU A 306 -15.90 -5.15 0.00
C LEU A 306 -16.89 -5.77 0.98
N TYR A 307 -17.87 -5.01 1.50
CA TYR A 307 -18.88 -5.56 2.40
C TYR A 307 -19.73 -6.64 1.74
N SER A 308 -20.12 -6.42 0.49
CA SER A 308 -20.92 -7.39 -0.25
C SER A 308 -20.14 -8.70 -0.43
N LEU A 309 -18.84 -8.60 -0.70
CA LEU A 309 -17.92 -9.73 -0.82
C LEU A 309 -17.67 -10.42 0.53
N LEU A 310 -17.46 -9.67 1.61
CA LEU A 310 -17.30 -10.22 2.97
C LEU A 310 -18.56 -10.95 3.43
N SER A 311 -19.73 -10.35 3.22
CA SER A 311 -21.02 -10.98 3.52
C SER A 311 -21.17 -12.30 2.76
N ARG A 312 -20.77 -12.33 1.49
CA ARG A 312 -20.82 -13.54 0.68
C ARG A 312 -19.83 -14.60 1.14
N TYR A 313 -18.60 -14.20 1.44
CA TYR A 313 -17.58 -15.09 1.97
C TYR A 313 -18.03 -15.75 3.27
N CYS A 314 -18.57 -14.98 4.22
CA CYS A 314 -19.08 -15.54 5.47
C CYS A 314 -20.27 -16.48 5.24
N GLN A 315 -21.20 -16.14 4.35
CA GLN A 315 -22.30 -17.04 3.99
C GLN A 315 -21.79 -18.37 3.40
N GLN A 316 -20.73 -18.33 2.57
CA GLN A 316 -20.10 -19.52 2.02
C GLN A 316 -19.42 -20.37 3.11
N GLN A 317 -18.74 -19.74 4.07
CA GLN A 317 -18.14 -20.43 5.21
C GLN A 317 -19.20 -21.07 6.10
N GLU A 318 -20.30 -20.37 6.39
CA GLU A 318 -21.43 -20.91 7.15
C GLU A 318 -22.08 -22.10 6.45
N ASN A 319 -22.32 -21.99 5.13
CA ASN A 319 -22.92 -23.08 4.35
C ASN A 319 -21.99 -24.31 4.35
N SER A 320 -20.69 -24.10 4.17
CA SER A 320 -19.67 -25.16 4.26
C SER A 320 -19.67 -25.80 5.65
N ALA A 321 -19.67 -25.00 6.71
CA ALA A 321 -19.71 -25.48 8.10
C ALA A 321 -20.99 -26.27 8.41
N ARG A 322 -22.15 -25.81 7.92
CA ARG A 322 -23.43 -26.54 8.06
C ARG A 322 -23.42 -27.86 7.31
N GLN A 323 -22.83 -27.93 6.11
CA GLN A 323 -22.68 -29.18 5.37
C GLN A 323 -21.78 -30.18 6.12
N ILE A 324 -20.68 -29.70 6.71
CA ILE A 324 -19.79 -30.50 7.55
C ILE A 324 -20.50 -30.99 8.82
N ALA A 325 -21.21 -30.11 9.52
CA ALA A 325 -21.94 -30.47 10.75
C ALA A 325 -23.12 -31.41 10.50
N ARG A 326 -23.72 -31.38 9.30
CA ARG A 326 -24.76 -32.33 8.87
C ARG A 326 -24.19 -33.67 8.40
N ASN A 327 -22.87 -33.81 8.32
CA ASN A 327 -22.25 -35.08 7.98
C ASN A 327 -22.19 -35.98 9.23
N PRO A 328 -22.98 -37.07 9.30
CA PRO A 328 -23.05 -37.93 10.48
C PRO A 328 -21.75 -38.69 10.77
N PHE A 329 -20.75 -38.62 9.89
CA PHE A 329 -19.45 -39.27 10.04
C PHE A 329 -18.33 -38.35 10.56
N LEU A 330 -18.59 -37.04 10.70
CA LEU A 330 -17.64 -36.07 11.24
C LEU A 330 -18.03 -35.71 12.67
N GLN A 331 -17.17 -36.04 13.65
CA GLN A 331 -17.33 -35.66 15.06
C GLN A 331 -16.98 -34.17 15.30
N VAL A 332 -17.53 -33.26 14.50
CA VAL A 332 -17.35 -31.83 14.72
C VAL A 332 -18.54 -31.29 15.49
N ASP A 333 -18.29 -30.70 16.65
CA ASP A 333 -19.30 -30.14 17.54
C ASP A 333 -20.15 -29.06 16.81
N PRO A 334 -21.48 -29.23 16.67
CA PRO A 334 -22.36 -28.28 16.01
C PRO A 334 -22.29 -26.87 16.62
N ALA A 335 -21.94 -26.75 17.91
CA ALA A 335 -21.76 -25.46 18.58
C ALA A 335 -20.55 -24.67 18.05
N GLN A 336 -19.47 -25.36 17.63
CA GLN A 336 -18.34 -24.72 16.96
C GLN A 336 -18.71 -24.26 15.53
N ALA A 337 -19.61 -24.97 14.86
CA ALA A 337 -20.13 -24.59 13.53
C ALA A 337 -21.09 -23.39 13.56
N ILE A 338 -21.86 -23.20 14.65
CA ILE A 338 -22.77 -22.05 14.83
C ILE A 338 -22.01 -20.76 15.20
N ARG A 339 -20.81 -20.88 15.79
CA ARG A 339 -19.91 -19.73 16.09
C ARG A 339 -19.46 -18.96 14.83
N PHE A 340 -19.69 -19.51 13.63
CA PHE A 340 -19.30 -18.89 12.36
C PHE A 340 -20.15 -17.67 11.95
N VAL A 341 -21.32 -17.44 12.58
CA VAL A 341 -22.21 -16.31 12.27
C VAL A 341 -21.64 -14.94 12.71
N LEU A 342 -20.52 -14.92 13.45
CA LEU A 342 -19.78 -13.72 13.89
C LEU A 342 -18.48 -13.46 13.09
N LEU A 343 -18.20 -14.22 12.03
CA LEU A 343 -16.88 -14.21 11.38
C LEU A 343 -16.52 -12.90 10.64
N SER A 344 -17.49 -12.15 10.10
CA SER A 344 -17.17 -10.93 9.34
C SER A 344 -16.68 -9.79 10.22
N GLU A 345 -17.33 -9.57 11.36
CA GLU A 345 -16.89 -8.61 12.38
C GLU A 345 -15.59 -9.07 13.01
N GLN A 346 -15.47 -10.36 13.34
CA GLN A 346 -14.22 -10.91 13.89
C GLN A 346 -13.05 -10.83 12.89
N PHE A 347 -13.27 -11.10 11.61
CA PHE A 347 -12.26 -10.94 10.55
C PHE A 347 -11.75 -9.51 10.47
N ILE A 348 -12.65 -8.52 10.48
CA ILE A 348 -12.29 -7.11 10.47
C ILE A 348 -11.52 -6.74 11.75
N LEU A 349 -11.99 -7.18 12.92
CA LEU A 349 -11.32 -6.93 14.19
C LEU A 349 -9.92 -7.55 14.24
N ASP A 350 -9.77 -8.79 13.79
CA ASP A 350 -8.48 -9.49 13.75
C ASP A 350 -7.53 -8.84 12.74
N TYR A 351 -8.06 -8.36 11.61
CA TYR A 351 -7.31 -7.57 10.64
C TYR A 351 -6.81 -6.27 11.27
N PHE A 352 -7.69 -5.44 11.87
CA PHE A 352 -7.29 -4.16 12.46
C PHE A 352 -6.33 -4.35 13.63
N ARG A 353 -6.47 -5.44 14.40
CA ARG A 353 -5.51 -5.81 15.45
C ARG A 353 -4.12 -6.08 14.88
N LYS A 354 -4.02 -6.88 13.80
CA LYS A 354 -2.75 -7.14 13.12
C LYS A 354 -2.17 -5.85 12.52
N LYS A 355 -3.00 -5.05 11.86
CA LYS A 355 -2.60 -3.79 11.23
C LYS A 355 -2.09 -2.76 12.26
N ARG A 356 -2.71 -2.73 13.45
CA ARG A 356 -2.26 -1.91 14.57
C ARG A 356 -0.88 -2.35 15.03
N ASN A 357 -0.65 -3.64 15.25
CA ASN A 357 0.68 -4.15 15.63
C ASN A 357 1.76 -3.81 14.59
N GLU A 358 1.44 -3.93 13.30
CA GLU A 358 2.33 -3.53 12.21
C GLU A 358 2.61 -2.03 12.20
N THR A 359 1.64 -1.19 12.55
CA THR A 359 1.78 0.28 12.52
C THR A 359 2.50 0.80 13.78
N THR A 360 2.19 0.25 14.95
CA THR A 360 2.76 0.65 16.24
C THR A 360 4.22 0.24 16.39
N ALA A 361 4.65 -0.87 15.76
CA ALA A 361 6.04 -1.31 15.81
C ALA A 361 7.04 -0.34 15.15
N TRP A 362 6.57 0.64 14.35
CA TRP A 362 7.43 1.42 13.46
C TRP A 362 7.58 2.91 13.82
N ILE A 363 6.61 3.56 14.48
CA ILE A 363 6.69 5.01 14.69
C ILE A 363 6.04 5.44 16.01
N SER A 364 6.79 5.50 17.12
CA SER A 364 6.27 5.89 18.47
C SER A 364 5.27 7.06 18.43
N ASP A 365 5.62 8.17 17.76
CA ASP A 365 4.86 9.42 17.90
C ASP A 365 3.82 9.65 16.78
N VAL A 366 4.05 9.14 15.57
CA VAL A 366 3.06 9.16 14.47
C VAL A 366 2.09 7.97 14.56
N ALA A 367 2.46 6.91 15.28
CA ALA A 367 1.58 5.77 15.50
C ALA A 367 0.35 6.15 16.31
N GLN A 368 0.41 7.14 17.20
CA GLN A 368 -0.76 7.54 17.98
C GLN A 368 -1.85 8.15 17.08
N VAL A 369 -1.50 9.14 16.24
CA VAL A 369 -2.43 9.75 15.28
C VAL A 369 -2.95 8.72 14.28
N LYS A 370 -2.06 7.88 13.74
CA LYS A 370 -2.47 6.81 12.82
C LYS A 370 -3.31 5.73 13.50
N SER A 371 -3.11 5.48 14.79
CA SER A 371 -3.94 4.55 15.57
C SER A 371 -5.33 5.12 15.79
N GLU A 372 -5.46 6.41 16.10
CA GLU A 372 -6.77 7.06 16.23
C GLU A 372 -7.53 7.08 14.90
N ASP A 373 -6.84 7.36 13.78
CA ASP A 373 -7.42 7.28 12.44
C ASP A 373 -7.82 5.84 12.08
N LEU A 374 -7.00 4.84 12.43
CA LEU A 374 -7.33 3.42 12.28
C LEU A 374 -8.56 3.04 13.10
N ASP A 375 -8.67 3.49 14.35
CA ASP A 375 -9.82 3.21 15.22
C ASP A 375 -11.09 3.92 14.73
N GLY A 376 -10.95 5.11 14.14
CA GLY A 376 -12.03 5.80 13.44
C GLY A 376 -12.53 5.00 12.24
N LEU A 377 -11.60 4.51 11.42
CA LEU A 377 -11.90 3.76 10.21
C LEU A 377 -12.45 2.36 10.52
N GLU A 378 -11.94 1.68 11.54
CA GLU A 378 -12.50 0.43 12.07
C GLU A 378 -13.97 0.62 12.46
N ARG A 379 -14.27 1.66 13.24
CA ARG A 379 -15.65 1.99 13.65
C ARG A 379 -16.53 2.32 12.46
N GLU A 380 -16.04 3.08 11.49
CA GLU A 380 -16.78 3.42 10.28
C GLU A 380 -17.13 2.17 9.48
N ILE A 381 -16.15 1.30 9.25
CA ILE A 381 -16.32 0.04 8.52
C ILE A 381 -17.31 -0.90 9.23
N LEU A 382 -17.17 -1.05 10.55
CA LEU A 382 -18.10 -1.85 11.35
C LEU A 382 -19.52 -1.26 11.37
N SER A 383 -19.65 0.08 11.38
CA SER A 383 -20.96 0.74 11.36
C SER A 383 -21.69 0.54 10.03
N GLU A 384 -20.97 0.58 8.91
CA GLU A 384 -21.50 0.32 7.57
C GLU A 384 -21.88 -1.16 7.40
N LEU A 385 -21.09 -2.08 7.98
CA LEU A 385 -21.42 -3.51 8.05
C LEU A 385 -22.70 -3.76 8.86
N LYS A 386 -22.85 -3.09 10.00
CA LYS A 386 -24.06 -3.19 10.84
C LYS A 386 -25.29 -2.57 10.19
N ARG A 387 -25.15 -1.52 9.38
CA ARG A 387 -26.26 -0.91 8.62
C ARG A 387 -26.73 -1.79 7.46
N SER A 388 -25.79 -2.35 6.69
CA SER A 388 -26.11 -3.18 5.51
C SER A 388 -26.69 -4.56 5.88
N SER A 389 -26.22 -5.19 6.97
CA SER A 389 -26.79 -6.44 7.47
C SER A 389 -28.26 -6.30 7.92
N ARG A 390 -28.63 -5.15 8.50
CA ARG A 390 -30.03 -4.82 8.85
C ARG A 390 -30.90 -4.63 7.60
N PHE A 391 -30.36 -4.10 6.51
CA PHE A 391 -31.08 -3.97 5.23
C PHE A 391 -31.40 -5.33 4.61
N LYS A 392 -30.47 -6.30 4.63
CA LYS A 392 -30.73 -7.67 4.13
C LYS A 392 -31.78 -8.41 4.95
N ARG A 393 -31.86 -8.19 6.27
CA ARG A 393 -32.91 -8.81 7.12
C ARG A 393 -34.31 -8.28 6.85
N LYS A 394 -34.45 -7.01 6.42
CA LYS A 394 -35.75 -6.40 6.11
C LYS A 394 -36.29 -6.74 4.71
N SER A 395 -35.48 -7.28 3.82
CA SER A 395 -35.91 -7.71 2.48
C SER A 395 -36.27 -9.20 2.40
N SER A 396 -36.18 -9.91 3.52
CA SER A 396 -36.45 -11.36 3.64
C SER A 396 -37.63 -11.67 4.57
N ASP A 397 -38.31 -10.63 5.07
CA ASP A 397 -39.64 -10.69 5.69
C ASP A 397 -40.63 -10.05 4.71
#